data_AF-A0A7X8BTY3-F1
#
_entry.id   AF-A0A7X8BTY3-F1
#
_cell.length_a   1.000
_cell.length_b   1.000
_cell.length_c   1.000
_cell.angle_alpha   90.00
_cell.angle_beta   90.00
_cell.angle_gamma   90.00
#
_symmetry.space_group_name_H-M   'P 1'
#
loop_
_entity.id
_entity.type
_entity.pdbx_description
1 polymer ?
#
loop_
_entity_poly.entity_id
_entity_poly.type
_entity_poly.pdbx_seq_one_letter_code
_entity_poly.pdbx_strand_id
1 'polypeptide(L)'
;FTTVQCGFCPEGHLVLDGILEKYPNVIGVCHHAGFGTDAMTISQHSTYATDFADGAPTAAIDRHRFPGDAGNIAISRNIWESSAVDRLNVPAPCRVQAFGTFDKNSKNLNATVQVEFVDYALPGDLRITVFLVEDHVSEGTGSNWDQHSYFYNTVGHPFYQKGIYNGSYAYMPKYDHRHVSRAVLSPVWGTTGVISNSPKPGDVKTKNYTYTIPANWNADSVYLIAFVSYYNTDKDKRDVLNSFSIRLVDMPAQAAGIDESAKATDIVIFPNPVRDFATVRFTIPENTKVSYEVFDLMGKKIISQPVFTYAAGVNELFINTSQLDAGTYLVRINAGDRSFTRKIVKTE
;
A
#
# COMPACT_ATOMS: atom_id res chain seq x y z
N PHE A 1 3.11 9.29 -10.82
CA PHE A 1 3.26 10.72 -11.11
C PHE A 1 2.10 11.18 -11.93
N THR A 2 1.45 12.25 -11.47
CA THR A 2 0.22 12.80 -12.06
C THR A 2 0.25 14.32 -11.87
N THR A 3 -0.59 15.05 -12.59
CA THR A 3 -0.93 16.45 -12.29
C THR A 3 -2.31 16.76 -12.85
N VAL A 4 -2.99 17.77 -12.32
CA VAL A 4 -4.31 18.18 -12.83
C VAL A 4 -4.23 18.65 -14.29
N GLN A 5 -3.10 19.18 -14.76
CA GLN A 5 -2.96 19.67 -16.14
C GLN A 5 -2.74 18.54 -17.17
N CYS A 6 -2.39 17.35 -16.70
CA CYS A 6 -2.09 16.20 -17.54
C CYS A 6 -3.38 15.53 -18.04
N GLY A 7 -3.74 15.75 -19.30
CA GLY A 7 -4.98 15.23 -19.89
C GLY A 7 -5.08 13.70 -20.03
N PHE A 8 -3.95 12.98 -19.94
CA PHE A 8 -3.91 11.50 -19.95
C PHE A 8 -3.91 10.89 -18.54
N CYS A 9 -3.67 11.69 -17.51
CA CYS A 9 -3.59 11.20 -16.13
C CYS A 9 -4.89 10.57 -15.62
N PRO A 10 -6.10 10.96 -16.06
CA PRO A 10 -7.32 10.23 -15.71
C PRO A 10 -7.29 8.76 -16.14
N GLU A 11 -6.76 8.44 -17.32
CA GLU A 11 -6.59 7.04 -17.76
C GLU A 11 -5.52 6.33 -16.93
N GLY A 12 -4.44 7.03 -16.55
CA GLY A 12 -3.47 6.51 -15.59
C GLY A 12 -4.11 6.13 -14.25
N HIS A 13 -5.03 6.94 -13.72
CA HIS A 13 -5.75 6.62 -12.49
C HIS A 13 -6.62 5.37 -12.66
N LEU A 14 -7.33 5.22 -13.79
CA LEU A 14 -8.12 4.00 -14.08
C LEU A 14 -7.24 2.74 -14.15
N VAL A 15 -6.05 2.84 -14.77
CA VAL A 15 -5.10 1.72 -14.83
C VAL A 15 -4.60 1.36 -13.43
N LEU A 16 -4.25 2.37 -12.61
CA LEU A 16 -3.84 2.14 -11.22
C LEU A 16 -4.97 1.48 -10.41
N ASP A 17 -6.20 2.00 -10.48
CA ASP A 17 -7.36 1.45 -9.78
C ASP A 17 -7.57 -0.03 -10.14
N GLY A 18 -7.49 -0.38 -11.43
CA GLY A 18 -7.60 -1.77 -11.89
C GLY A 18 -6.48 -2.68 -11.35
N ILE A 19 -5.26 -2.17 -11.23
CA ILE A 19 -4.15 -2.93 -10.61
C ILE A 19 -4.41 -3.14 -9.12
N LEU A 20 -4.85 -2.12 -8.39
CA LEU A 20 -5.09 -2.21 -6.95
C LEU A 20 -6.29 -3.11 -6.62
N GLU A 21 -7.31 -3.14 -7.47
CA GLU A 21 -8.44 -4.05 -7.35
C GLU A 21 -8.01 -5.51 -7.58
N LYS A 22 -7.17 -5.75 -8.59
CA LYS A 22 -6.72 -7.09 -8.98
C LYS A 22 -5.63 -7.65 -8.06
N TYR A 23 -4.76 -6.79 -7.53
CA TYR A 23 -3.60 -7.17 -6.72
C TYR A 23 -3.61 -6.42 -5.37
N PRO A 24 -4.30 -6.95 -4.34
CA PRO A 24 -4.46 -6.25 -3.06
C PRO A 24 -3.15 -6.06 -2.27
N ASN A 25 -2.07 -6.72 -2.68
CA ASN A 25 -0.72 -6.54 -2.11
C ASN A 25 0.07 -5.41 -2.77
N VAL A 26 -0.49 -4.74 -3.79
CA VAL A 26 0.09 -3.54 -4.40
C VAL A 26 -0.44 -2.31 -3.68
N ILE A 27 0.45 -1.36 -3.40
CA ILE A 27 0.12 -0.10 -2.74
C ILE A 27 0.38 1.05 -3.72
N GLY A 28 -0.67 1.80 -4.06
CA GLY A 28 -0.61 2.95 -4.96
C GLY A 28 -0.32 4.26 -4.24
N VAL A 29 0.50 5.12 -4.85
CA VAL A 29 0.76 6.49 -4.39
C VAL A 29 0.84 7.45 -5.57
N CYS A 30 0.02 8.50 -5.53
CA CYS A 30 -0.04 9.57 -6.49
C CYS A 30 0.77 10.78 -5.98
N HIS A 31 1.91 11.02 -6.64
CA HIS A 31 2.67 12.26 -6.49
C HIS A 31 2.25 13.25 -7.58
N HIS A 32 1.73 14.41 -7.15
CA HIS A 32 1.33 15.51 -8.01
C HIS A 32 2.56 16.31 -8.48
N ALA A 33 3.30 15.77 -9.45
CA ALA A 33 4.49 16.33 -10.07
C ALA A 33 4.87 15.51 -11.33
N GLY A 34 5.94 15.92 -12.03
CA GLY A 34 6.45 15.27 -13.24
C GLY A 34 5.88 15.85 -14.54
N PHE A 35 4.78 16.60 -14.46
CA PHE A 35 4.25 17.40 -15.56
C PHE A 35 3.69 18.72 -15.02
N GLY A 36 4.58 19.62 -14.63
CA GLY A 36 4.24 20.82 -13.87
C GLY A 36 3.92 20.51 -12.40
N THR A 37 3.19 21.42 -11.77
CA THR A 37 2.75 21.34 -10.37
C THR A 37 1.31 21.84 -10.26
N ASP A 38 0.60 21.41 -9.23
CA ASP A 38 -0.77 21.81 -8.95
C ASP A 38 -1.00 22.02 -7.44
N ALA A 39 -2.25 22.24 -7.03
CA ALA A 39 -2.57 22.55 -5.64
C ALA A 39 -2.28 21.39 -4.65
N MET A 40 -2.07 20.17 -5.13
CA MET A 40 -1.72 18.99 -4.33
C MET A 40 -0.21 18.69 -4.34
N THR A 41 0.60 19.52 -5.02
CA THR A 41 2.06 19.38 -5.02
C THR A 41 2.66 19.78 -3.67
N ILE A 42 3.41 18.88 -3.05
CA ILE A 42 4.39 19.19 -1.98
C ILE A 42 5.82 19.14 -2.55
N SER A 43 6.79 19.76 -1.87
CA SER A 43 8.17 19.85 -2.39
C SER A 43 8.81 18.50 -2.68
N GLN A 44 8.51 17.46 -1.89
CA GLN A 44 9.01 16.11 -2.08
C GLN A 44 8.52 15.48 -3.39
N HIS A 45 7.31 15.81 -3.86
CA HIS A 45 6.81 15.30 -5.15
C HIS A 45 7.73 15.72 -6.29
N SER A 46 8.14 16.99 -6.30
CA SER A 46 9.05 17.52 -7.31
C SER A 46 10.42 16.85 -7.22
N THR A 47 10.93 16.58 -6.01
CA THR A 47 12.19 15.84 -5.83
C THR A 47 12.09 14.39 -6.36
N TYR A 48 10.98 13.70 -6.08
CA TYR A 48 10.75 12.36 -6.63
C TYR A 48 10.62 12.38 -8.15
N ALA A 49 9.95 13.37 -8.71
CA ALA A 49 9.82 13.54 -10.14
C ALA A 49 11.20 13.78 -10.78
N THR A 50 12.00 14.72 -10.28
CA THR A 50 13.34 14.98 -10.83
C THR A 50 14.22 13.73 -10.95
N ASP A 51 14.16 12.83 -9.96
CA ASP A 51 14.93 11.60 -10.02
C ASP A 51 14.24 10.53 -10.86
N PHE A 52 12.92 10.35 -10.74
CA PHE A 52 12.26 9.16 -11.28
C PHE A 52 11.46 9.38 -12.55
N ALA A 53 10.96 10.58 -12.83
CA ALA A 53 9.99 10.83 -13.90
C ALA A 53 10.24 12.14 -14.65
N ASP A 54 10.09 12.11 -15.97
CA ASP A 54 10.14 13.27 -16.86
C ASP A 54 8.78 13.61 -17.49
N GLY A 55 7.72 12.95 -17.05
CA GLY A 55 6.37 13.16 -17.55
C GLY A 55 5.30 12.53 -16.67
N ALA A 56 4.04 12.79 -17.02
CA ALA A 56 2.87 12.19 -16.41
C ALA A 56 1.84 11.79 -17.48
N PRO A 57 1.06 10.70 -17.29
CA PRO A 57 1.18 9.76 -16.18
C PRO A 57 2.33 8.77 -16.39
N THR A 58 3.18 8.64 -15.38
CA THR A 58 4.25 7.63 -15.30
C THR A 58 4.29 7.07 -13.87
N ALA A 59 4.82 5.86 -13.67
CA ALA A 59 4.92 5.26 -12.33
C ALA A 59 6.26 4.56 -12.12
N ALA A 60 6.88 4.78 -10.96
CA ALA A 60 8.06 4.05 -10.52
C ALA A 60 7.60 2.86 -9.67
N ILE A 61 7.64 1.64 -10.23
CA ILE A 61 7.20 0.43 -9.53
C ILE A 61 8.37 -0.08 -8.67
N ASP A 62 8.20 -0.07 -7.34
CA ASP A 62 9.26 -0.34 -6.35
C ASP A 62 10.55 0.47 -6.54
N ARG A 63 10.50 1.59 -7.28
CA ARG A 63 11.69 2.31 -7.76
C ARG A 63 12.69 1.42 -8.52
N HIS A 64 12.25 0.26 -8.98
CA HIS A 64 13.07 -0.69 -9.71
C HIS A 64 13.27 -0.20 -11.14
N ARG A 65 14.51 -0.31 -11.64
CA ARG A 65 14.81 0.04 -13.02
C ARG A 65 14.51 -1.16 -13.94
N PHE A 66 13.47 -1.04 -14.77
CA PHE A 66 13.11 -2.09 -15.73
C PHE A 66 13.97 -2.03 -17.00
N PRO A 67 14.39 -3.19 -17.56
CA PRO A 67 15.13 -3.24 -18.82
C PRO A 67 14.30 -2.72 -20.00
N GLY A 68 14.91 -1.90 -20.88
CA GLY A 68 14.27 -1.41 -22.10
C GLY A 68 13.66 -0.01 -21.99
N ASP A 69 13.53 0.55 -20.80
CA ASP A 69 13.05 1.93 -20.61
C ASP A 69 14.21 2.95 -20.72
N ALA A 70 14.17 3.71 -21.82
CA ALA A 70 15.19 4.66 -22.23
C ALA A 70 15.09 5.98 -21.44
N GLY A 71 15.48 5.96 -20.16
CA GLY A 71 15.98 7.16 -19.49
C GLY A 71 15.63 7.32 -18.00
N ASN A 72 14.52 6.73 -17.54
CA ASN A 72 13.98 7.00 -16.21
C ASN A 72 13.47 5.74 -15.49
N ILE A 73 13.28 5.85 -14.18
CA ILE A 73 12.78 4.77 -13.31
C ILE A 73 11.25 4.66 -13.42
N ALA A 74 10.57 5.77 -13.61
CA ALA A 74 9.15 5.78 -13.88
C ALA A 74 8.89 5.36 -15.33
N ILE A 75 7.98 4.40 -15.48
CA ILE A 75 7.68 3.74 -16.74
C ILE A 75 6.30 4.14 -17.25
N SER A 76 6.05 3.85 -18.52
CA SER A 76 4.76 4.13 -19.16
C SER A 76 3.64 3.20 -18.67
N ARG A 77 2.41 3.73 -18.66
CA ARG A 77 1.21 3.04 -18.13
C ARG A 77 0.86 1.73 -18.80
N ASN A 78 1.33 1.50 -20.02
CA ASN A 78 1.09 0.25 -20.77
C ASN A 78 1.77 -0.99 -20.15
N ILE A 79 2.73 -0.82 -19.25
CA ILE A 79 3.46 -1.92 -18.61
C ILE A 79 3.37 -1.92 -17.08
N TRP A 80 2.61 -1.02 -16.46
CA TRP A 80 2.50 -0.95 -15.00
C TRP A 80 2.03 -2.26 -14.38
N GLU A 81 1.03 -2.91 -14.98
CA GLU A 81 0.49 -4.16 -14.45
C GLU A 81 1.54 -5.28 -14.50
N SER A 82 2.14 -5.52 -15.66
CA SER A 82 3.18 -6.56 -15.81
C SER A 82 4.37 -6.30 -14.89
N SER A 83 4.81 -5.04 -14.78
CA SER A 83 5.89 -4.65 -13.88
C SER A 83 5.52 -4.83 -12.41
N ALA A 84 4.28 -4.56 -12.01
CA ALA A 84 3.82 -4.85 -10.65
C ALA A 84 3.79 -6.35 -10.36
N VAL A 85 3.34 -7.17 -11.32
CA VAL A 85 3.38 -8.64 -11.19
C VAL A 85 4.82 -9.15 -11.08
N ASP A 86 5.75 -8.65 -11.88
CA ASP A 86 7.16 -9.01 -11.80
C ASP A 86 7.72 -8.73 -10.39
N ARG A 87 7.37 -7.58 -9.81
CA ARG A 87 7.81 -7.18 -8.47
C ARG A 87 7.16 -7.99 -7.36
N LEU A 88 5.88 -8.35 -7.48
CA LEU A 88 5.20 -9.23 -6.53
C LEU A 88 5.83 -10.64 -6.45
N ASN A 89 6.51 -11.07 -7.52
CA ASN A 89 7.24 -12.34 -7.55
C ASN A 89 8.66 -12.26 -6.95
N VAL A 90 9.11 -11.07 -6.51
CA VAL A 90 10.41 -10.89 -5.87
C VAL A 90 10.27 -11.07 -4.36
N PRO A 91 10.98 -12.03 -3.74
CA PRO A 91 10.95 -12.21 -2.30
C PRO A 91 11.45 -10.96 -1.54
N ALA A 92 10.68 -10.54 -0.54
CA ALA A 92 11.05 -9.44 0.34
C ALA A 92 11.88 -9.94 1.53
N PRO A 93 13.10 -9.41 1.79
CA PRO A 93 13.94 -9.87 2.90
C PRO A 93 13.49 -9.30 4.25
N CYS A 94 12.55 -8.36 4.27
CA CYS A 94 12.03 -7.76 5.49
C CYS A 94 10.51 -7.65 5.48
N ARG A 95 9.93 -7.60 6.67
CA ARG A 95 8.53 -7.23 6.93
C ARG A 95 8.50 -5.82 7.47
N VAL A 96 7.52 -5.04 7.01
CA VAL A 96 7.26 -3.68 7.51
C VAL A 96 5.90 -3.70 8.18
N GLN A 97 5.79 -3.06 9.34
CA GLN A 97 4.53 -2.89 10.06
C GLN A 97 4.51 -1.51 10.73
N ALA A 98 3.33 -1.01 11.05
CA ALA A 98 3.16 0.20 11.84
C ALA A 98 2.06 0.03 12.89
N PHE A 99 2.31 0.55 14.09
CA PHE A 99 1.37 0.58 15.20
C PHE A 99 1.56 1.88 15.98
N GLY A 100 0.56 2.30 16.74
CA GLY A 100 0.60 3.59 17.42
C GLY A 100 -0.79 4.12 17.76
N THR A 101 -0.90 5.43 17.88
CA THR A 101 -2.18 6.09 18.18
C THR A 101 -2.48 7.16 17.16
N PHE A 102 -3.76 7.26 16.80
CA PHE A 102 -4.30 8.39 16.09
C PHE A 102 -5.53 8.90 16.83
N ASP A 103 -5.45 10.13 17.32
CA ASP A 103 -6.57 10.81 17.97
C ASP A 103 -7.32 11.66 16.95
N LYS A 104 -8.57 11.27 16.63
CA LYS A 104 -9.42 11.99 15.67
C LYS A 104 -9.76 13.42 16.10
N ASN A 105 -9.81 13.69 17.40
CA ASN A 105 -10.16 15.00 17.93
C ASN A 105 -8.97 15.95 17.84
N SER A 106 -7.81 15.53 18.36
CA SER A 106 -6.60 16.36 18.31
C SER A 106 -5.86 16.27 16.97
N LYS A 107 -6.27 15.37 16.08
CA LYS A 107 -5.63 15.05 14.79
C LYS A 107 -4.16 14.65 14.92
N ASN A 108 -3.74 14.22 16.10
CA ASN A 108 -2.37 13.85 16.38
C ASN A 108 -2.16 12.37 16.09
N LEU A 109 -1.17 12.10 15.24
CA LEU A 109 -0.62 10.79 14.93
C LEU A 109 0.68 10.60 15.70
N ASN A 110 0.80 9.45 16.36
CA ASN A 110 2.04 8.93 16.92
C ASN A 110 2.19 7.49 16.43
N ALA A 111 3.00 7.27 15.40
CA ALA A 111 3.18 5.98 14.76
C ALA A 111 4.60 5.46 14.94
N THR A 112 4.74 4.22 15.37
CA THR A 112 5.99 3.47 15.37
C THR A 112 6.00 2.53 14.18
N VAL A 113 6.96 2.73 13.28
CA VAL A 113 7.25 1.79 12.20
C VAL A 113 8.24 0.75 12.70
N GLN A 114 7.94 -0.52 12.47
CA GLN A 114 8.82 -1.65 12.76
C GLN A 114 9.23 -2.34 11.45
N VAL A 115 10.49 -2.72 11.39
CA VAL A 115 11.08 -3.51 10.31
C VAL A 115 11.71 -4.76 10.92
N GLU A 116 11.27 -5.93 10.49
CA GLU A 116 11.86 -7.23 10.86
C GLU A 116 12.50 -7.85 9.62
N PHE A 117 13.79 -8.13 9.66
CA PHE A 117 14.46 -8.88 8.60
C PHE A 117 14.22 -10.38 8.80
N VAL A 118 13.65 -11.03 7.79
CA VAL A 118 13.37 -12.47 7.77
C VAL A 118 14.32 -13.23 6.85
N ASP A 119 15.03 -12.50 5.98
CA ASP A 119 16.11 -12.98 5.14
C ASP A 119 17.24 -11.92 5.09
N TYR A 120 18.38 -12.25 4.48
CA TYR A 120 19.45 -11.30 4.22
C TYR A 120 19.05 -10.32 3.12
N ALA A 121 19.27 -9.02 3.38
CA ALA A 121 19.26 -8.02 2.32
C ALA A 121 20.69 -7.80 1.79
N LEU A 122 20.81 -7.35 0.54
CA LEU A 122 22.11 -6.94 0.00
C LEU A 122 22.68 -5.78 0.85
N PRO A 123 24.00 -5.76 1.10
CA PRO A 123 24.61 -4.65 1.82
C PRO A 123 24.38 -3.29 1.16
N GLY A 124 24.02 -2.28 1.93
CA GLY A 124 23.74 -0.93 1.43
C GLY A 124 23.09 -0.02 2.48
N ASP A 125 22.96 1.27 2.17
CA ASP A 125 22.25 2.24 3.03
C ASP A 125 20.75 1.99 2.92
N LEU A 126 20.18 1.33 3.93
CA LEU A 126 18.77 0.99 4.03
C LEU A 126 18.04 2.02 4.88
N ARG A 127 16.93 2.54 4.36
CA ARG A 127 16.20 3.64 4.98
C ARG A 127 14.72 3.34 5.08
N ILE A 128 14.10 3.86 6.15
CA ILE A 128 12.66 3.82 6.36
C ILE A 128 12.06 5.12 5.81
N THR A 129 11.10 5.00 4.91
CA THR A 129 10.32 6.14 4.41
C THR A 129 8.86 5.99 4.83
N VAL A 130 8.24 7.10 5.21
CA VAL A 130 6.85 7.13 5.66
C VAL A 130 6.09 8.24 4.95
N PHE A 131 5.01 7.88 4.27
CA PHE A 131 4.07 8.78 3.62
C PHE A 131 2.75 8.82 4.38
N LEU A 132 2.08 9.97 4.34
CA LEU A 132 0.65 10.07 4.54
C LEU A 132 -0.02 10.27 3.19
N VAL A 133 -0.95 9.38 2.88
CA VAL A 133 -1.67 9.32 1.62
C VAL A 133 -3.15 9.47 1.88
N GLU A 134 -3.82 10.33 1.12
CA GLU A 134 -5.24 10.61 1.28
C GLU A 134 -6.02 10.20 0.03
N ASP A 135 -7.13 9.50 0.25
CA ASP A 135 -8.15 9.24 -0.76
C ASP A 135 -9.23 10.31 -0.71
N HIS A 136 -9.92 10.46 -1.85
CA HIS A 136 -11.06 11.36 -2.02
C HIS A 136 -10.77 12.85 -1.87
N VAL A 137 -9.57 13.27 -2.31
CA VAL A 137 -9.15 14.66 -2.34
C VAL A 137 -9.88 15.38 -3.48
N SER A 138 -10.90 16.16 -3.12
CA SER A 138 -11.81 16.82 -4.08
C SER A 138 -12.31 18.19 -3.59
N GLU A 139 -11.75 18.67 -2.48
CA GLU A 139 -12.22 19.86 -1.78
C GLU A 139 -11.91 21.19 -2.49
N GLY A 140 -10.97 21.20 -3.43
CA GLY A 140 -10.60 22.39 -4.17
C GLY A 140 -11.38 22.63 -5.46
N THR A 141 -11.32 23.86 -5.97
CA THR A 141 -11.98 24.27 -7.21
C THR A 141 -11.06 25.13 -8.08
N GLY A 142 -11.25 25.07 -9.39
CA GLY A 142 -10.58 25.94 -10.36
C GLY A 142 -9.36 25.27 -10.99
N SER A 143 -8.63 26.02 -11.82
CA SER A 143 -7.62 25.45 -12.73
C SER A 143 -6.46 24.68 -12.08
N ASN A 144 -6.21 24.88 -10.78
CA ASN A 144 -5.18 24.14 -10.04
C ASN A 144 -5.71 22.86 -9.35
N TRP A 145 -6.99 22.53 -9.56
CA TRP A 145 -7.70 21.38 -8.98
C TRP A 145 -8.47 20.59 -10.04
N ASP A 146 -9.03 21.30 -11.03
CA ASP A 146 -9.86 20.73 -12.08
C ASP A 146 -9.00 19.86 -13.01
N GLN A 147 -9.23 18.54 -12.97
CA GLN A 147 -8.45 17.59 -13.73
C GLN A 147 -8.74 17.73 -15.24
N HIS A 148 -7.69 17.91 -16.04
CA HIS A 148 -7.77 17.88 -17.49
C HIS A 148 -8.01 16.44 -17.97
N SER A 149 -8.78 16.30 -19.05
CA SER A 149 -9.02 15.02 -19.74
C SER A 149 -9.02 15.21 -21.25
N TYR A 150 -8.25 14.38 -21.97
CA TYR A 150 -8.29 14.31 -23.44
C TYR A 150 -9.40 13.39 -23.98
N PHE A 151 -10.16 12.75 -23.09
CA PHE A 151 -11.08 11.66 -23.47
C PHE A 151 -12.54 12.10 -23.66
N TYR A 152 -12.82 13.40 -23.65
CA TYR A 152 -14.18 13.93 -23.77
C TYR A 152 -14.92 13.41 -25.01
N ASN A 153 -14.22 13.32 -26.15
CA ASN A 153 -14.77 12.86 -27.43
C ASN A 153 -14.47 11.38 -27.74
N THR A 154 -13.89 10.62 -26.80
CA THR A 154 -13.55 9.21 -27.00
C THR A 154 -14.72 8.32 -26.63
N VAL A 155 -15.55 7.96 -27.61
CA VAL A 155 -16.72 7.09 -27.42
C VAL A 155 -16.30 5.78 -26.74
N GLY A 156 -17.01 5.39 -25.68
CA GLY A 156 -16.73 4.17 -24.92
C GLY A 156 -15.69 4.32 -23.80
N HIS A 157 -14.97 5.45 -23.73
CA HIS A 157 -14.07 5.72 -22.61
C HIS A 157 -14.88 6.11 -21.35
N PRO A 158 -14.46 5.74 -20.11
CA PRO A 158 -15.16 6.15 -18.88
C PRO A 158 -15.34 7.67 -18.69
N PHE A 159 -14.47 8.48 -19.33
CA PHE A 159 -14.56 9.94 -19.32
C PHE A 159 -15.21 10.56 -20.57
N TYR A 160 -15.91 9.76 -21.39
CA TYR A 160 -16.68 10.26 -22.52
C TYR A 160 -17.73 11.28 -22.05
N GLN A 161 -17.73 12.47 -22.67
CA GLN A 161 -18.58 13.62 -22.35
C GLN A 161 -18.56 14.04 -20.87
N LYS A 162 -17.46 13.79 -20.14
CA LYS A 162 -17.30 14.22 -18.74
C LYS A 162 -16.54 15.55 -18.65
N GLY A 163 -17.06 16.47 -17.84
CA GLY A 163 -16.45 17.78 -17.60
C GLY A 163 -16.91 18.88 -18.58
N ILE A 164 -16.17 19.98 -18.60
CA ILE A 164 -16.42 21.17 -19.43
C ILE A 164 -15.37 21.21 -20.54
N TYR A 165 -15.79 20.98 -21.79
CA TYR A 165 -14.89 20.94 -22.94
C TYR A 165 -14.58 22.32 -23.51
N ASN A 166 -13.30 22.62 -23.75
CA ASN A 166 -12.85 23.92 -24.26
C ASN A 166 -12.43 23.91 -25.75
N GLY A 167 -12.65 22.79 -26.45
CA GLY A 167 -12.19 22.60 -27.84
C GLY A 167 -10.86 21.86 -27.97
N SER A 168 -10.11 21.63 -26.88
CA SER A 168 -8.87 20.83 -26.88
C SER A 168 -8.91 19.71 -25.83
N TYR A 169 -9.35 20.02 -24.61
CA TYR A 169 -9.50 19.07 -23.51
C TYR A 169 -10.70 19.47 -22.64
N ALA A 170 -11.14 18.56 -21.78
CA ALA A 170 -12.17 18.84 -20.79
C ALA A 170 -11.56 19.15 -19.43
N TYR A 171 -12.07 20.17 -18.76
CA TYR A 171 -11.86 20.40 -17.33
C TYR A 171 -12.85 19.54 -16.55
N MET A 172 -12.40 18.81 -15.54
CA MET A 172 -13.24 18.01 -14.66
C MET A 172 -13.20 18.61 -13.24
N PRO A 173 -14.10 19.56 -12.92
CA PRO A 173 -14.23 20.08 -11.56
C PRO A 173 -14.63 18.99 -10.57
N LYS A 174 -14.12 19.10 -9.35
CA LYS A 174 -14.37 18.10 -8.27
C LYS A 174 -14.01 16.67 -8.69
N TYR A 175 -12.96 16.53 -9.51
CA TYR A 175 -12.40 15.23 -9.79
C TYR A 175 -11.94 14.58 -8.48
N ASP A 176 -12.28 13.29 -8.31
CA ASP A 176 -11.98 12.53 -7.11
C ASP A 176 -10.53 12.04 -7.17
N HIS A 177 -9.59 12.82 -6.62
CA HIS A 177 -8.18 12.41 -6.59
C HIS A 177 -7.96 11.40 -5.47
N ARG A 178 -7.46 10.22 -5.84
CA ARG A 178 -7.21 9.11 -4.92
C ARG A 178 -5.72 8.83 -4.80
N HIS A 179 -5.34 8.23 -3.68
CA HIS A 179 -3.97 7.86 -3.34
C HIS A 179 -3.01 9.06 -3.33
N VAL A 180 -3.49 10.26 -3.03
CA VAL A 180 -2.67 11.48 -3.08
C VAL A 180 -1.70 11.48 -1.91
N SER A 181 -0.39 11.46 -2.17
CA SER A 181 0.60 11.68 -1.11
C SER A 181 0.49 13.13 -0.61
N ARG A 182 0.09 13.32 0.65
CA ARG A 182 -0.12 14.64 1.24
C ARG A 182 1.04 15.08 2.15
N ALA A 183 1.81 14.13 2.70
CA ALA A 183 3.01 14.43 3.49
C ALA A 183 4.04 13.29 3.48
N VAL A 184 5.30 13.64 3.71
CA VAL A 184 6.41 12.71 3.95
C VAL A 184 6.95 12.95 5.35
N LEU A 185 6.81 11.97 6.25
CA LEU A 185 7.17 12.06 7.67
C LEU A 185 8.66 11.82 7.93
N SER A 186 9.32 11.11 7.01
CA SER A 186 10.77 10.96 6.99
C SER A 186 11.44 12.08 6.20
N PRO A 187 12.78 12.20 6.22
CA PRO A 187 13.49 12.89 5.14
C PRO A 187 13.08 12.35 3.76
N VAL A 188 13.26 13.15 2.70
CA VAL A 188 12.75 12.84 1.34
C VAL A 188 13.21 11.47 0.84
N TRP A 189 14.44 11.06 1.14
CA TRP A 189 14.99 9.75 0.79
C TRP A 189 15.03 8.77 1.96
N GLY A 190 14.15 8.94 2.95
CA GLY A 190 14.04 8.08 4.13
C GLY A 190 14.98 8.45 5.27
N THR A 191 14.67 7.89 6.44
CA THR A 191 15.46 8.03 7.67
C THR A 191 16.64 7.08 7.63
N THR A 192 17.86 7.64 7.64
CA THR A 192 19.12 6.87 7.71
C THR A 192 19.48 6.51 9.15
N GLY A 193 20.37 5.52 9.32
CA GLY A 193 20.95 5.13 10.61
C GLY A 193 20.05 4.28 11.52
N VAL A 194 18.84 3.90 11.06
CA VAL A 194 17.94 3.00 11.81
C VAL A 194 18.25 1.53 11.50
N ILE A 195 18.45 1.21 10.23
CA ILE A 195 18.78 -0.13 9.75
C ILE A 195 20.29 -0.17 9.51
N SER A 196 20.93 -1.30 9.86
CA SER A 196 22.37 -1.48 9.60
C SER A 196 22.63 -1.64 8.10
N ASN A 197 23.85 -1.39 7.63
CA ASN A 197 24.19 -1.56 6.22
C ASN A 197 24.26 -3.04 5.77
N SER A 198 24.05 -4.00 6.67
CA SER A 198 24.08 -5.44 6.39
C SER A 198 23.20 -6.15 7.43
N PRO A 199 21.88 -5.96 7.36
CA PRO A 199 20.95 -6.55 8.31
C PRO A 199 20.89 -8.07 8.13
N LYS A 200 20.62 -8.77 9.21
CA LYS A 200 20.56 -10.23 9.26
C LYS A 200 19.14 -10.69 9.61
N PRO A 201 18.75 -11.92 9.23
CA PRO A 201 17.51 -12.51 9.71
C PRO A 201 17.41 -12.44 11.24
N GLY A 202 16.26 -12.00 11.74
CA GLY A 202 15.98 -11.74 13.15
C GLY A 202 16.27 -10.30 13.61
N ASP A 203 16.91 -9.46 12.80
CA ASP A 203 17.08 -8.05 13.13
C ASP A 203 15.73 -7.33 13.13
N VAL A 204 15.36 -6.76 14.28
CA VAL A 204 14.17 -5.91 14.44
C VAL A 204 14.60 -4.47 14.70
N LYS A 205 14.09 -3.54 13.90
CA LYS A 205 14.34 -2.09 14.03
C LYS A 205 13.03 -1.33 14.13
N THR A 206 13.01 -0.29 14.94
CA THR A 206 11.83 0.56 15.12
C THR A 206 12.19 2.03 14.98
N LYS A 207 11.29 2.82 14.40
CA LYS A 207 11.39 4.27 14.38
C LYS A 207 10.02 4.91 14.61
N ASN A 208 9.96 5.84 15.55
CA ASN A 208 8.77 6.63 15.83
C ASN A 208 8.70 7.86 14.93
N TYR A 209 7.49 8.17 14.46
CA TYR A 209 7.12 9.34 13.69
C TYR A 209 5.85 9.96 14.28
N THR A 210 5.87 11.27 14.47
CA THR A 210 4.71 12.05 14.91
C THR A 210 4.28 13.03 13.84
N TYR A 211 2.98 13.30 13.76
CA TYR A 211 2.44 14.28 12.82
C TYR A 211 1.07 14.78 13.29
N THR A 212 0.76 16.04 13.02
CA THR A 212 -0.59 16.59 13.24
C THR A 212 -1.28 16.76 11.90
N ILE A 213 -2.34 15.99 11.66
CA ILE A 213 -3.09 16.01 10.41
C ILE A 213 -3.78 17.37 10.24
N PRO A 214 -3.59 18.06 9.09
CA PRO A 214 -4.27 19.32 8.82
C PRO A 214 -5.80 19.24 8.96
N ALA A 215 -6.40 20.35 9.38
CA ALA A 215 -7.84 20.42 9.64
C ALA A 215 -8.67 20.10 8.38
N ASN A 216 -8.17 20.48 7.21
CA ASN A 216 -8.85 20.30 5.93
C ASN A 216 -8.72 18.89 5.32
N TRP A 217 -7.94 17.99 5.90
CA TRP A 217 -7.88 16.59 5.44
C TRP A 217 -9.00 15.77 6.07
N ASN A 218 -9.56 14.84 5.30
CA ASN A 218 -10.47 13.83 5.76
C ASN A 218 -9.70 12.67 6.40
N ALA A 219 -9.53 12.72 7.72
CA ALA A 219 -8.76 11.73 8.48
C ALA A 219 -9.25 10.28 8.31
N ASP A 220 -10.54 10.06 7.98
CA ASP A 220 -11.09 8.71 7.72
C ASP A 220 -10.57 8.12 6.40
N SER A 221 -10.04 8.95 5.51
CA SER A 221 -9.48 8.56 4.20
C SER A 221 -7.96 8.73 4.14
N VAL A 222 -7.28 8.91 5.29
CA VAL A 222 -5.82 8.99 5.34
C VAL A 222 -5.21 7.64 5.72
N TYR A 223 -4.18 7.27 4.97
CA TYR A 223 -3.37 6.08 5.13
C TYR A 223 -1.95 6.47 5.51
N LEU A 224 -1.35 5.74 6.44
CA LEU A 224 0.09 5.70 6.63
C LEU A 224 0.65 4.60 5.73
N ILE A 225 1.61 4.96 4.89
CA ILE A 225 2.37 4.01 4.07
C ILE A 225 3.83 4.08 4.51
N ALA A 226 4.36 2.96 5.00
CA ALA A 226 5.74 2.83 5.40
C ALA A 226 6.44 1.80 4.51
N PHE A 227 7.69 2.06 4.13
CA PHE A 227 8.47 1.11 3.34
C PHE A 227 9.95 1.23 3.64
N VAL A 228 10.67 0.16 3.32
CA VAL A 228 12.13 0.10 3.37
C VAL A 228 12.67 0.18 1.95
N SER A 229 13.60 1.08 1.70
CA SER A 229 14.28 1.18 0.40
C SER A 229 15.79 1.38 0.58
N TYR A 230 16.54 1.02 -0.44
CA TYR A 230 17.93 1.46 -0.55
C TYR A 230 18.03 2.96 -0.80
N TYR A 231 19.16 3.52 -0.40
CA TYR A 231 19.65 4.81 -0.84
C TYR A 231 21.02 4.66 -1.51
N ASN A 232 21.18 5.37 -2.61
CA ASN A 232 22.45 5.53 -3.30
C ASN A 232 22.43 6.86 -4.07
N THR A 233 23.60 7.43 -4.36
CA THR A 233 23.67 8.59 -5.26
C THR A 233 23.16 8.22 -6.66
N ASP A 234 23.45 7.00 -7.10
CA ASP A 234 22.84 6.38 -8.27
C ASP A 234 21.36 6.06 -8.00
N LYS A 235 20.46 6.77 -8.68
CA LYS A 235 19.02 6.61 -8.51
C LYS A 235 18.52 5.20 -8.85
N ASP A 236 19.21 4.49 -9.75
CA ASP A 236 18.84 3.14 -10.20
C ASP A 236 19.07 2.07 -9.11
N LYS A 237 19.66 2.44 -7.96
CA LYS A 237 19.95 1.56 -6.83
C LYS A 237 19.16 1.92 -5.58
N ARG A 238 17.92 2.40 -5.77
CA ARG A 238 17.04 2.87 -4.69
C ARG A 238 15.78 2.04 -4.55
N ASP A 239 15.85 0.77 -4.95
CA ASP A 239 14.76 -0.20 -4.89
C ASP A 239 14.10 -0.25 -3.52
N VAL A 240 12.79 -0.39 -3.53
CA VAL A 240 11.96 -0.70 -2.37
C VAL A 240 12.02 -2.21 -2.13
N LEU A 241 12.28 -2.59 -0.88
CA LEU A 241 12.36 -4.00 -0.46
C LEU A 241 11.01 -4.56 -0.04
N ASN A 242 10.25 -3.79 0.74
CA ASN A 242 8.90 -4.13 1.15
C ASN A 242 8.18 -2.88 1.67
N SER A 243 6.85 -2.94 1.71
CA SER A 243 5.99 -1.84 2.13
C SER A 243 4.80 -2.33 2.96
N PHE A 244 4.18 -1.39 3.67
CA PHE A 244 3.01 -1.60 4.52
C PHE A 244 2.10 -0.38 4.44
N SER A 245 0.79 -0.60 4.41
CA SER A 245 -0.22 0.46 4.40
C SER A 245 -1.28 0.18 5.46
N ILE A 246 -1.72 1.23 6.15
CA ILE A 246 -2.82 1.17 7.10
C ILE A 246 -3.59 2.49 7.14
N ARG A 247 -4.92 2.43 7.23
CA ARG A 247 -5.73 3.63 7.52
C ARG A 247 -5.41 4.12 8.93
N LEU A 248 -5.24 5.42 9.10
CA LEU A 248 -4.91 6.00 10.42
C LEU A 248 -5.96 5.63 11.48
N VAL A 249 -7.22 5.56 11.08
CA VAL A 249 -8.35 5.24 11.96
C VAL A 249 -8.42 3.76 12.36
N ASP A 250 -7.70 2.90 11.62
CA ASP A 250 -7.57 1.47 11.93
C ASP A 250 -6.23 1.16 12.61
N MET A 251 -5.42 2.18 12.93
CA MET A 251 -4.09 1.99 13.49
C MET A 251 -4.17 1.23 14.81
N PRO A 252 -3.52 0.06 14.92
CA PRO A 252 -3.55 -0.69 16.16
C PRO A 252 -2.76 0.07 17.21
N ALA A 253 -3.34 0.18 18.41
CA ALA A 253 -2.63 0.68 19.57
C ALA A 253 -1.33 -0.10 19.74
N GLN A 254 -0.24 0.61 20.05
CA GLN A 254 0.95 -0.06 20.58
C GLN A 254 0.50 -0.84 21.82
N ALA A 255 0.68 -2.16 21.82
CA ALA A 255 0.35 -2.96 22.97
C ALA A 255 1.24 -2.52 24.14
N ALA A 256 0.69 -1.72 25.05
CA ALA A 256 1.39 -1.26 26.23
C ALA A 256 1.53 -2.46 27.17
N GLY A 257 2.69 -3.11 27.15
CA GLY A 257 3.03 -4.21 28.08
C GLY A 257 1.98 -5.32 28.09
N ILE A 258 2.00 -6.18 27.07
CA ILE A 258 1.29 -7.45 27.19
C ILE A 258 2.10 -8.32 28.13
N ASP A 259 1.58 -8.46 29.35
CA ASP A 259 1.78 -9.60 30.22
C ASP A 259 1.78 -10.88 29.36
N GLU A 260 2.84 -11.69 29.44
CA GLU A 260 3.10 -12.89 28.63
C GLU A 260 1.98 -13.96 28.70
N SER A 261 0.87 -13.69 29.42
CA SER A 261 -0.27 -14.59 29.57
C SER A 261 -1.48 -14.29 28.65
N ALA A 262 -1.46 -13.22 27.84
CA ALA A 262 -2.59 -12.87 26.99
C ALA A 262 -2.79 -13.87 25.84
N LYS A 263 -3.67 -14.83 26.08
CA LYS A 263 -4.14 -15.84 25.13
C LYS A 263 -4.56 -15.19 23.80
N ALA A 264 -4.03 -15.65 22.66
CA ALA A 264 -4.55 -15.34 21.31
C ALA A 264 -6.09 -15.41 21.29
N THR A 265 -6.78 -14.28 21.16
CA THR A 265 -8.22 -14.21 21.46
C THR A 265 -9.16 -13.84 20.32
N ASP A 266 -8.74 -13.19 19.24
CA ASP A 266 -9.72 -12.83 18.20
C ASP A 266 -9.22 -13.17 16.80
N ILE A 267 -9.79 -14.23 16.23
CA ILE A 267 -9.69 -14.56 14.82
C ILE A 267 -11.01 -14.22 14.15
N VAL A 268 -10.95 -13.31 13.18
CA VAL A 268 -12.07 -12.87 12.36
C VAL A 268 -11.74 -13.15 10.89
N ILE A 269 -12.71 -13.67 10.15
CA ILE A 269 -12.57 -13.92 8.71
C ILE A 269 -13.63 -13.10 7.99
N PHE A 270 -13.20 -12.25 7.06
CA PHE A 270 -14.07 -11.36 6.30
C PHE A 270 -13.56 -11.16 4.86
N PRO A 271 -14.44 -10.86 3.88
CA PRO A 271 -15.90 -10.89 4.01
C PRO A 271 -16.42 -12.32 4.20
N ASN A 272 -17.58 -12.45 4.82
CA ASN A 272 -18.31 -13.71 4.91
C ASN A 272 -19.82 -13.39 4.73
N PRO A 273 -20.43 -13.69 3.56
CA PRO A 273 -19.91 -14.55 2.49
C PRO A 273 -18.70 -14.01 1.72
N VAL A 274 -17.84 -14.90 1.24
CA VAL A 274 -16.61 -14.62 0.48
C VAL A 274 -16.82 -14.95 -1.00
N ARG A 275 -16.24 -14.14 -1.91
CA ARG A 275 -16.16 -14.46 -3.34
C ARG A 275 -14.79 -15.04 -3.69
N ASP A 276 -13.80 -14.19 -3.90
CA ASP A 276 -12.49 -14.63 -4.43
C ASP A 276 -11.41 -14.72 -3.36
N PHE A 277 -11.46 -13.83 -2.36
CA PHE A 277 -10.47 -13.75 -1.29
C PHE A 277 -11.13 -13.45 0.05
N ALA A 278 -10.73 -14.19 1.09
CA ALA A 278 -11.05 -13.87 2.48
C ALA A 278 -9.80 -13.39 3.22
N THR A 279 -9.93 -12.33 3.99
CA THR A 279 -8.93 -11.85 4.94
C THR A 279 -9.19 -12.49 6.30
N VAL A 280 -8.17 -13.11 6.86
CA VAL A 280 -8.15 -13.57 8.25
C VAL A 280 -7.35 -12.56 9.05
N ARG A 281 -8.01 -11.83 9.94
CA ARG A 281 -7.37 -10.97 10.93
C ARG A 281 -7.24 -11.72 12.25
N PHE A 282 -6.06 -11.71 12.83
CA PHE A 282 -5.78 -12.38 14.10
C PHE A 282 -4.76 -11.60 14.95
N THR A 283 -4.80 -11.79 16.27
CA THR A 283 -3.83 -11.20 17.20
C THR A 283 -3.05 -12.30 17.91
N ILE A 284 -1.71 -12.19 17.90
CA ILE A 284 -0.81 -13.10 18.61
C ILE A 284 0.03 -12.32 19.63
N PRO A 285 0.25 -12.85 20.84
CA PRO A 285 0.98 -12.14 21.90
C PRO A 285 2.49 -12.13 21.67
N GLU A 286 3.01 -13.06 20.87
CA GLU A 286 4.43 -13.26 20.60
C GLU A 286 4.64 -13.78 19.18
N ASN A 287 5.89 -13.83 18.72
CA ASN A 287 6.23 -14.33 17.39
C ASN A 287 5.80 -15.79 17.25
N THR A 288 4.80 -16.04 16.42
CA THR A 288 4.10 -17.33 16.37
C THR A 288 4.09 -17.89 14.95
N LYS A 289 4.37 -19.18 14.83
CA LYS A 289 4.16 -19.92 13.57
C LYS A 289 2.66 -20.06 13.33
N VAL A 290 2.17 -19.49 12.24
CA VAL A 290 0.78 -19.56 11.81
C VAL A 290 0.68 -20.30 10.47
N SER A 291 -0.34 -21.15 10.36
CA SER A 291 -0.74 -21.82 9.13
C SER A 291 -2.25 -21.85 9.04
N TYR A 292 -2.80 -22.04 7.84
CA TYR A 292 -4.21 -22.35 7.69
C TYR A 292 -4.44 -23.52 6.75
N GLU A 293 -5.57 -24.18 6.99
CA GLU A 293 -6.12 -25.26 6.19
C GLU A 293 -7.61 -24.98 5.94
N VAL A 294 -8.10 -25.26 4.74
CA VAL A 294 -9.52 -25.13 4.40
C VAL A 294 -10.08 -26.53 4.16
N PHE A 295 -11.22 -26.83 4.76
CA PHE A 295 -11.92 -28.11 4.66
C PHE A 295 -13.34 -27.92 4.12
N ASP A 296 -13.83 -28.91 3.39
CA ASP A 296 -15.27 -29.04 3.13
C ASP A 296 -16.04 -29.55 4.37
N LEU A 297 -17.37 -29.61 4.29
CA LEU A 297 -18.22 -30.10 5.40
C LEU A 297 -18.04 -31.60 5.70
N MET A 298 -17.45 -32.37 4.79
CA MET A 298 -17.11 -33.79 4.98
C MET A 298 -15.74 -33.97 5.64
N GLY A 299 -15.02 -32.88 5.91
CA GLY A 299 -13.70 -32.89 6.53
C GLY A 299 -12.56 -33.16 5.55
N LYS A 300 -12.81 -33.15 4.23
CA LYS A 300 -11.76 -33.26 3.22
C LYS A 300 -11.00 -31.93 3.15
N LYS A 301 -9.67 -32.00 3.27
CA LYS A 301 -8.78 -30.85 3.12
C LYS A 301 -8.73 -30.42 1.65
N ILE A 302 -8.98 -29.14 1.38
CA ILE A 302 -9.03 -28.55 0.05
C ILE A 302 -7.84 -27.62 -0.19
N ILE A 303 -7.54 -26.74 0.77
CA ILE A 303 -6.40 -25.80 0.71
C ILE A 303 -5.52 -26.03 1.93
N SER A 304 -4.20 -25.93 1.74
CA SER A 304 -3.22 -25.90 2.82
C SER A 304 -2.15 -24.88 2.49
N GLN A 305 -1.93 -23.92 3.38
CA GLN A 305 -0.81 -22.98 3.25
C GLN A 305 0.43 -23.54 3.98
N PRO A 306 1.66 -23.25 3.48
CA PRO A 306 2.88 -23.40 4.27
C PRO A 306 2.82 -22.64 5.61
N VAL A 307 3.61 -23.08 6.58
CA VAL A 307 3.74 -22.42 7.88
C VAL A 307 4.59 -21.15 7.75
N PHE A 308 4.07 -20.02 8.21
CA PHE A 308 4.80 -18.74 8.26
C PHE A 308 4.90 -18.25 9.70
N THR A 309 6.04 -17.69 10.09
CA THR A 309 6.14 -16.97 11.37
C THR A 309 5.50 -15.59 11.22
N TYR A 310 4.67 -15.19 12.16
CA TYR A 310 4.09 -13.85 12.27
C TYR A 310 4.58 -13.19 13.57
N ALA A 311 4.78 -11.88 13.55
CA ALA A 311 5.24 -11.14 14.71
C ALA A 311 4.11 -10.93 15.72
N ALA A 312 4.46 -10.73 16.99
CA ALA A 312 3.52 -10.29 18.02
C ALA A 312 2.67 -9.08 17.55
N GLY A 313 1.37 -9.09 17.84
CA GLY A 313 0.43 -8.03 17.47
C GLY A 313 -0.68 -8.50 16.53
N VAL A 314 -1.34 -7.53 15.89
CA VAL A 314 -2.41 -7.76 14.91
C VAL A 314 -1.79 -8.10 13.56
N ASN A 315 -2.22 -9.21 12.98
CA ASN A 315 -1.74 -9.71 11.71
C ASN A 315 -2.92 -10.04 10.79
N GLU A 316 -2.66 -10.01 9.49
CA GLU A 316 -3.61 -10.44 8.47
C GLU A 316 -2.97 -11.48 7.56
N LEU A 317 -3.78 -12.45 7.12
CA LEU A 317 -3.43 -13.36 6.04
C LEU A 317 -4.60 -13.48 5.06
N PHE A 318 -4.28 -13.77 3.80
CA PHE A 318 -5.26 -13.91 2.74
C PHE A 318 -5.47 -15.38 2.38
N ILE A 319 -6.73 -15.76 2.22
CA ILE A 319 -7.16 -17.06 1.72
C ILE A 319 -7.73 -16.85 0.33
N ASN A 320 -7.08 -17.40 -0.68
CA ASN A 320 -7.62 -17.43 -2.05
C ASN A 320 -8.69 -18.51 -2.14
N THR A 321 -9.95 -18.11 -2.29
CA THR A 321 -11.11 -19.00 -2.43
C THR A 321 -11.63 -19.07 -3.87
N SER A 322 -10.94 -18.45 -4.84
CA SER A 322 -11.40 -18.39 -6.24
C SER A 322 -11.57 -19.76 -6.91
N GLN A 323 -10.85 -20.77 -6.44
CA GLN A 323 -10.91 -22.15 -6.94
C GLN A 323 -11.92 -23.03 -6.18
N LEU A 324 -12.65 -22.47 -5.21
CA LEU A 324 -13.67 -23.18 -4.45
C LEU A 324 -15.03 -22.97 -5.11
N ASP A 325 -15.79 -24.06 -5.23
CA ASP A 325 -17.20 -24.00 -5.62
C ASP A 325 -18.03 -23.23 -4.58
N ALA A 326 -19.20 -22.73 -4.99
CA ALA A 326 -20.14 -22.12 -4.05
C ALA A 326 -20.56 -23.14 -2.97
N GLY A 327 -20.44 -22.75 -1.71
CA GLY A 327 -20.63 -23.69 -0.60
C GLY A 327 -20.16 -23.18 0.75
N THR A 328 -20.26 -24.04 1.76
CA THR A 328 -19.78 -23.74 3.11
C THR A 328 -18.48 -24.49 3.38
N TYR A 329 -17.49 -23.78 3.92
CA TYR A 329 -16.17 -24.32 4.23
C TYR A 329 -15.77 -24.02 5.68
N LEU A 330 -14.88 -24.85 6.22
CA LEU A 330 -14.25 -24.64 7.53
C LEU A 330 -12.79 -24.25 7.32
N VAL A 331 -12.42 -23.08 7.82
CA VAL A 331 -11.03 -22.61 7.87
C VAL A 331 -10.47 -22.94 9.24
N ARG A 332 -9.45 -23.80 9.29
CA ARG A 332 -8.65 -24.05 10.48
C ARG A 332 -7.38 -23.21 10.42
N ILE A 333 -7.12 -22.45 11.47
CA ILE A 333 -5.91 -21.65 11.63
C ILE A 333 -5.15 -22.20 12.82
N ASN A 334 -3.93 -22.65 12.59
CA ASN A 334 -3.04 -23.11 13.66
C ASN A 334 -2.05 -21.98 13.95
N ALA A 335 -2.02 -21.50 15.18
CA ALA A 335 -1.10 -20.47 15.66
C ALA A 335 -0.36 -21.03 16.89
N GLY A 336 0.89 -21.46 16.68
CA GLY A 336 1.65 -22.20 17.68
C GLY A 336 0.93 -23.50 18.06
N ASP A 337 0.72 -23.72 19.36
CA ASP A 337 0.03 -24.91 19.88
C ASP A 337 -1.51 -24.79 19.85
N ARG A 338 -2.04 -23.69 19.31
CA ARG A 338 -3.49 -23.42 19.29
C ARG A 338 -4.05 -23.60 17.90
N SER A 339 -5.25 -24.15 17.85
CA SER A 339 -6.01 -24.29 16.62
C SER A 339 -7.38 -23.62 16.76
N PHE A 340 -7.73 -22.79 15.79
CA PHE A 340 -9.00 -22.10 15.72
C PHE A 340 -9.71 -22.55 14.46
N THR A 341 -11.03 -22.76 14.53
CA THR A 341 -11.84 -23.06 13.35
C THR A 341 -12.91 -21.98 13.16
N ARG A 342 -13.09 -21.53 11.93
CA ARG A 342 -14.10 -20.55 11.52
C ARG A 342 -14.80 -21.04 10.27
N LYS A 343 -16.10 -20.77 10.20
CA LYS A 343 -16.93 -21.10 9.03
C LYS A 343 -16.91 -19.93 8.05
N ILE A 344 -16.68 -20.21 6.78
CA ILE A 344 -16.88 -19.26 5.67
C ILE A 344 -17.92 -19.80 4.70
N VAL A 345 -18.67 -18.90 4.07
CA VAL A 345 -19.62 -19.20 3.00
C VAL A 345 -19.06 -18.62 1.70
N LYS A 346 -18.72 -19.47 0.74
CA LYS A 346 -18.30 -19.07 -0.62
C LYS A 346 -19.55 -18.90 -1.49
N THR A 347 -19.68 -17.74 -2.11
CA THR A 347 -20.68 -17.47 -3.15
C THR A 347 -20.01 -17.43 -4.51
N GLU A 348 -20.78 -17.58 -5.60
CA GLU A 348 -20.26 -17.50 -6.98
C GLU A 348 -19.36 -16.28 -7.20
#